data_AF-A7B2D3-F1
#
_entry.id   AF-A7B2D3-F1
#
_cell.length_a   1.000
_cell.length_b   1.000
_cell.length_c   1.000
_cell.angle_alpha   90.00
_cell.angle_beta   90.00
_cell.angle_gamma   90.00
#
_symmetry.space_group_name_H-M   'P 1'
#
loop_
_entity.id
_entity.type
_entity.pdbx_description
1 polymer ?
#
loop_
_entity_poly.entity_id
_entity_poly.type
_entity_poly.pdbx_seq_one_letter_code
_entity_poly.pdbx_strand_id
1 'polypeptide(L)'
;MEIVPLEVIVRNVAAGSFSKKLGIEEGTKLLAPTLEFSYKNDDLGDPMINDYFAIAIGAATREEIDKITEYTFKVNEVLRKFFDEAGIELIDFKIEFGRFHGEIILADEISPDTCRLWDKETHEKLDKDRFRRDMGNVEDAYQEVFRRIGIK
;
A
#
# COMPACT_ATOMS: atom_id res chain seq x y z
N MET A 1 -11.32 15.99 -10.00
CA MET A 1 -10.27 15.67 -9.00
C MET A 1 -8.94 15.68 -9.74
N GLU A 2 -7.91 16.25 -9.13
CA GLU A 2 -6.54 16.26 -9.67
C GLU A 2 -5.68 15.33 -8.80
N ILE A 3 -5.09 14.30 -9.39
CA ILE A 3 -4.26 13.34 -8.63
C ILE A 3 -2.98 14.03 -8.17
N VAL A 4 -2.65 13.87 -6.89
CA VAL A 4 -1.34 14.22 -6.36
C VAL A 4 -0.36 13.18 -6.91
N PRO A 5 0.75 13.55 -7.58
CA PRO A 5 1.62 12.61 -8.29
C PRO A 5 2.54 11.83 -7.33
N LEU A 6 1.94 11.22 -6.31
CA LEU A 6 2.59 10.44 -5.27
C LEU A 6 1.84 9.12 -5.09
N GLU A 7 2.54 8.02 -5.23
CA GLU A 7 2.10 6.76 -4.64
C GLU A 7 2.48 6.77 -3.16
N VAL A 8 1.51 6.45 -2.30
CA VAL A 8 1.68 6.49 -0.84
C VAL A 8 1.60 5.08 -0.31
N ILE A 9 2.72 4.59 0.21
CA ILE A 9 2.89 3.20 0.60
C ILE A 9 3.04 3.13 2.12
N VAL A 10 2.19 2.32 2.77
CA VAL A 10 2.38 1.95 4.18
C VAL A 10 2.78 0.49 4.29
N ARG A 11 3.74 0.22 5.19
CA ARG A 11 4.25 -1.13 5.44
C ARG A 11 4.14 -1.48 6.91
N ASN A 12 3.53 -2.62 7.22
CA ASN A 12 3.44 -3.19 8.56
C ASN A 12 4.49 -4.30 8.77
N VAL A 13 4.83 -4.99 7.69
CA VAL A 13 5.78 -6.09 7.63
C VAL A 13 6.74 -5.81 6.47
N ALA A 14 8.02 -6.17 6.63
CA ALA A 14 9.01 -6.04 5.57
C ALA A 14 8.67 -7.02 4.43
N ALA A 15 8.50 -6.50 3.21
CA ALA A 15 8.30 -7.29 2.01
C ALA A 15 8.73 -6.52 0.75
N GLY A 16 8.76 -7.21 -0.39
CA GLY A 16 8.91 -6.59 -1.71
C GLY A 16 10.13 -5.67 -1.84
N SER A 17 9.92 -4.47 -2.39
CA SER A 17 11.00 -3.50 -2.62
C SER A 17 11.67 -3.02 -1.33
N PHE A 18 10.94 -2.98 -0.21
CA PHE A 18 11.48 -2.57 1.09
C PHE A 18 12.52 -3.56 1.61
N SER A 19 12.18 -4.85 1.61
CA SER A 19 13.10 -5.93 1.99
C SER A 19 14.35 -5.91 1.13
N LYS A 20 14.20 -5.79 -0.20
CA LYS A 20 15.34 -5.71 -1.13
C LYS A 20 16.21 -4.47 -0.90
N LYS A 21 15.59 -3.31 -0.68
CA LYS A 21 16.28 -2.02 -0.50
C LYS A 21 17.11 -1.96 0.78
N LEU A 22 16.60 -2.52 1.87
CA LEU A 22 17.23 -2.41 3.19
C LEU A 22 17.94 -3.69 3.64
N GLY A 23 17.85 -4.78 2.88
CA GLY A 23 18.42 -6.07 3.28
C GLY A 23 17.71 -6.70 4.48
N ILE A 24 16.44 -6.35 4.71
CA ILE A 24 15.62 -6.88 5.79
C ILE A 24 14.85 -8.09 5.27
N GLU A 25 14.88 -9.20 6.00
CA GLU A 25 14.20 -10.44 5.63
C GLU A 25 12.69 -10.23 5.42
N GLU A 26 12.15 -10.78 4.33
CA GLU A 26 10.71 -10.72 4.05
C GLU A 26 9.93 -11.46 5.14
N GLY A 27 8.86 -10.84 5.65
CA GLY A 27 8.11 -11.35 6.79
C GLY A 27 8.57 -10.77 8.14
N THR A 28 9.65 -9.98 8.17
CA THR A 28 10.06 -9.29 9.41
C THR A 28 9.00 -8.29 9.84
N LYS A 29 8.39 -8.50 11.01
CA LYS A 29 7.45 -7.54 11.60
C LYS A 29 8.19 -6.25 11.96
N LEU A 30 7.69 -5.13 11.45
CA LEU A 30 8.27 -3.82 11.75
C LEU A 30 7.87 -3.38 13.15
N LEU A 31 8.75 -2.63 13.82
CA LEU A 31 8.50 -2.10 15.16
C LEU A 31 7.39 -1.04 15.16
N ALA A 32 7.17 -0.39 14.03
CA ALA A 32 6.05 0.51 13.76
C ALA A 32 5.72 0.47 12.27
N PRO A 33 4.47 0.75 11.87
CA PRO A 33 4.14 0.97 10.46
C PRO A 33 4.97 2.12 9.89
N THR A 34 5.49 1.94 8.68
CA THR A 34 6.29 2.98 8.00
C THR A 34 5.52 3.56 6.82
N LEU A 35 5.87 4.81 6.44
CA LEU A 35 5.30 5.52 5.31
C LEU A 35 6.41 5.81 4.28
N GLU A 36 6.11 5.56 3.03
CA GLU A 36 6.99 5.78 1.89
C GLU A 36 6.23 6.50 0.79
N PHE A 37 6.88 7.46 0.12
CA PHE A 37 6.35 8.10 -1.07
C PHE A 37 7.14 7.64 -2.29
N SER A 38 6.46 7.32 -3.38
CA SER A 38 7.07 7.21 -4.70
C SER A 38 6.53 8.32 -5.60
N TYR A 39 7.41 8.96 -6.36
CA TYR A 39 7.00 9.96 -7.33
C TYR A 39 6.38 9.27 -8.54
N LYS A 40 5.09 9.48 -8.80
CA LYS A 40 4.36 8.81 -9.87
C LYS A 40 4.85 9.33 -11.23
N ASN A 41 5.72 8.55 -11.87
CA ASN A 41 6.35 8.85 -13.14
C ASN A 41 6.89 7.56 -13.77
N ASP A 42 6.07 6.97 -14.65
CA ASP A 42 6.35 5.69 -15.30
C ASP A 42 7.69 5.67 -16.06
N ASP A 43 8.08 6.80 -16.69
CA ASP A 43 9.35 6.92 -17.43
C ASP A 43 10.57 6.82 -16.51
N LEU A 44 10.41 7.17 -15.24
CA LEU A 44 11.45 7.08 -14.21
C LEU A 44 11.34 5.81 -13.35
N GLY A 45 10.31 4.98 -13.58
CA GLY A 45 10.03 3.79 -12.79
C GLY A 45 9.65 4.09 -11.35
N ASP A 46 8.87 5.15 -11.14
CA ASP A 46 8.30 5.56 -9.84
C ASP A 46 9.32 5.65 -8.69
N PRO A 47 10.31 6.56 -8.78
CA PRO A 47 11.39 6.59 -7.82
C PRO A 47 10.87 6.92 -6.41
N MET A 48 11.37 6.19 -5.41
CA MET A 48 11.12 6.49 -4.00
C MET A 48 11.68 7.87 -3.64
N ILE A 49 10.87 8.68 -2.98
CA ILE A 49 11.23 10.01 -2.49
C ILE A 49 10.80 10.20 -1.03
N ASN A 50 11.35 11.22 -0.37
CA ASN A 50 10.83 11.70 0.91
C ASN A 50 9.90 12.91 0.69
N ASP A 51 9.28 13.37 1.77
CA ASP A 51 8.40 14.54 1.77
C ASP A 51 9.12 15.84 1.37
N TYR A 52 10.38 16.03 1.75
CA TYR A 52 11.17 17.18 1.33
C TYR A 52 11.33 17.24 -0.19
N PHE A 53 11.55 16.10 -0.84
CA PHE A 53 11.64 16.03 -2.30
C PHE A 53 10.29 16.32 -2.93
N ALA A 54 9.21 15.73 -2.42
CA ALA A 54 7.85 15.99 -2.92
C ALA A 54 7.50 17.48 -2.88
N ILE A 55 7.86 18.18 -1.80
CA ILE A 55 7.66 19.63 -1.66
C ILE A 55 8.58 20.40 -2.61
N ALA A 56 9.87 20.04 -2.67
CA ALA A 56 10.86 20.75 -3.48
C ALA A 56 10.56 20.72 -4.98
N ILE A 57 9.99 19.61 -5.48
CA ILE A 57 9.59 19.48 -6.90
C ILE A 57 8.17 19.98 -7.17
N GLY A 58 7.46 20.46 -6.15
CA GLY A 58 6.09 20.96 -6.30
C GLY A 58 5.02 19.87 -6.48
N ALA A 59 5.30 18.62 -6.10
CA ALA A 59 4.33 17.53 -6.17
C ALA A 59 3.20 17.70 -5.14
N ALA A 60 3.53 18.18 -3.93
CA ALA A 60 2.58 18.43 -2.86
C ALA A 60 3.07 19.54 -1.92
N THR A 61 2.15 20.22 -1.24
CA THR A 61 2.48 21.16 -0.15
C THR A 61 2.72 20.43 1.17
N ARG A 62 3.29 21.11 2.17
CA ARG A 62 3.44 20.55 3.52
C ARG A 62 2.08 20.15 4.12
N GLU A 63 1.07 21.01 3.98
CA GLU A 63 -0.28 20.75 4.48
C GLU A 63 -0.89 19.50 3.84
N GLU A 64 -0.69 19.31 2.54
CA GLU A 64 -1.16 18.14 1.81
C GLU A 64 -0.44 16.87 2.28
N ILE A 65 0.89 16.91 2.42
CA ILE A 65 1.68 15.78 2.93
C ILE A 65 1.21 15.35 4.33
N ASP A 66 0.98 16.33 5.22
CA ASP A 66 0.54 16.05 6.58
C ASP A 66 -0.86 15.42 6.59
N LYS A 67 -1.77 15.91 5.74
CA LYS A 67 -3.12 15.35 5.57
C LYS A 67 -3.11 13.94 4.97
N ILE A 68 -2.32 13.73 3.92
CA ILE A 68 -2.10 12.42 3.29
C ILE A 68 -1.56 11.42 4.31
N THR A 69 -0.57 11.83 5.10
CA THR A 69 0.03 11.01 6.16
C THR A 69 -1.01 10.61 7.20
N GLU A 70 -1.78 11.59 7.70
CA GLU A 70 -2.87 11.35 8.66
C GLU A 70 -3.87 10.32 8.13
N TYR A 71 -4.36 10.51 6.90
CA TYR A 71 -5.36 9.63 6.29
C TYR A 71 -4.81 8.24 6.00
N THR A 72 -3.57 8.15 5.52
CA THR A 72 -2.93 6.86 5.21
C THR A 72 -2.80 5.99 6.45
N PHE A 73 -2.39 6.55 7.60
CA PHE A 73 -2.32 5.78 8.84
C PHE A 73 -3.69 5.38 9.38
N LYS A 74 -4.72 6.22 9.22
CA LYS A 74 -6.11 5.84 9.55
C LYS A 74 -6.61 4.69 8.67
N VAL A 75 -6.35 4.76 7.36
CA VAL A 75 -6.67 3.68 6.41
C VAL A 75 -5.95 2.40 6.83
N ASN A 76 -4.66 2.48 7.19
CA ASN A 76 -3.91 1.32 7.66
C ASN A 76 -4.54 0.69 8.91
N GLU A 77 -4.93 1.48 9.91
CA GLU A 77 -5.57 0.96 11.11
C GLU A 77 -6.88 0.20 10.78
N VAL A 78 -7.73 0.82 9.96
CA VAL A 78 -9.02 0.24 9.54
C VAL A 78 -8.80 -1.05 8.73
N LEU A 79 -7.94 -1.01 7.72
CA LEU A 79 -7.70 -2.16 6.84
C LEU A 79 -7.01 -3.31 7.58
N ARG A 80 -6.05 -3.03 8.48
CA ARG A 80 -5.42 -4.07 9.29
C ARG A 80 -6.45 -4.82 10.12
N LYS A 81 -7.35 -4.10 10.79
CA LYS A 81 -8.42 -4.73 11.58
C LYS A 81 -9.37 -5.52 10.68
N PHE A 82 -9.79 -4.92 9.56
CA PHE A 82 -10.71 -5.53 8.61
C PHE A 82 -10.19 -6.86 8.04
N PHE A 83 -8.93 -6.88 7.59
CA PHE A 83 -8.31 -8.11 7.07
C PHE A 83 -8.00 -9.12 8.18
N ASP A 84 -7.61 -8.67 9.38
CA ASP A 84 -7.34 -9.56 10.52
C ASP A 84 -8.59 -10.37 10.92
N GLU A 85 -9.76 -9.72 10.93
CA GLU A 85 -11.07 -10.36 11.17
C GLU A 85 -11.41 -11.40 10.08
N ALA A 86 -10.86 -11.24 8.88
CA ALA A 86 -10.99 -12.17 7.76
C ALA A 86 -9.87 -13.25 7.74
N GLY A 87 -9.00 -13.32 8.75
CA GLY A 87 -7.88 -14.27 8.80
C GLY A 87 -6.78 -13.96 7.78
N ILE A 88 -6.60 -12.68 7.43
CA ILE A 88 -5.62 -12.19 6.46
C ILE A 88 -4.71 -11.15 7.14
N GLU A 89 -3.40 -11.27 6.97
CA GLU A 89 -2.44 -10.25 7.37
C GLU A 89 -2.25 -9.20 6.27
N LEU A 90 -2.47 -7.93 6.61
CA LEU A 90 -2.13 -6.80 5.74
C LEU A 90 -0.65 -6.43 5.91
N ILE A 91 0.17 -6.90 4.96
CA ILE A 91 1.63 -6.75 4.96
C ILE A 91 2.03 -5.31 4.62
N ASP A 92 1.54 -4.83 3.48
CA ASP A 92 1.66 -3.45 3.02
C ASP A 92 0.55 -3.12 2.03
N PHE A 93 0.35 -1.84 1.75
CA PHE A 93 -0.51 -1.39 0.66
C PHE A 93 -0.04 -0.06 0.09
N LYS A 94 -0.52 0.22 -1.12
CA LYS A 94 -0.32 1.47 -1.83
C LYS A 94 -1.67 2.14 -2.07
N ILE A 95 -1.74 3.45 -1.83
CA ILE A 95 -2.87 4.29 -2.19
C ILE A 95 -2.41 5.59 -2.83
N GLU A 96 -3.32 6.24 -3.55
CA GLU A 96 -3.15 7.55 -4.18
C GLU A 96 -4.23 8.52 -3.68
N PHE A 97 -3.88 9.80 -3.64
CA PHE A 97 -4.75 10.87 -3.19
C PHE A 97 -4.98 11.90 -4.30
N GLY A 98 -6.12 12.56 -4.26
CA GLY A 98 -6.45 13.64 -5.18
C GLY A 98 -6.89 14.91 -4.46
N ARG A 99 -6.66 16.04 -5.11
CA ARG A 99 -7.21 17.34 -4.76
C ARG A 99 -8.62 17.46 -5.34
N PHE A 100 -9.60 17.74 -4.49
CA PHE A 100 -10.97 17.96 -4.89
C PHE A 100 -11.60 19.09 -4.05
N HIS A 101 -11.96 20.19 -4.70
CA HIS A 101 -12.49 21.39 -4.03
C HIS A 101 -11.62 21.93 -2.88
N GLY A 102 -10.29 21.85 -3.02
CA GLY A 102 -9.34 22.30 -1.99
C GLY A 102 -9.07 21.27 -0.89
N GLU A 103 -9.73 20.12 -0.91
CA GLU A 103 -9.54 19.04 0.05
C GLU A 103 -8.71 17.91 -0.54
N ILE A 104 -7.94 17.24 0.32
CA ILE A 104 -7.29 15.97 -0.01
C ILE A 104 -8.27 14.83 0.23
N ILE A 105 -8.50 14.01 -0.81
CA ILE A 105 -9.36 12.84 -0.74
C ILE A 105 -8.63 11.59 -1.21
N LEU A 106 -8.94 10.44 -0.60
CA LEU A 106 -8.50 9.14 -1.10
C LEU A 106 -9.13 8.90 -2.49
N ALA A 107 -8.31 8.54 -3.47
CA ALA A 107 -8.70 8.47 -4.88
C ALA A 107 -8.51 7.09 -5.52
N ASP A 108 -7.77 6.21 -4.86
CA ASP A 108 -7.26 4.95 -5.43
C ASP A 108 -8.20 3.76 -5.19
N GLU A 109 -7.80 2.60 -5.73
CA GLU A 109 -8.39 1.31 -5.40
C GLU A 109 -7.72 0.64 -4.20
N ILE A 110 -8.50 -0.15 -3.46
CA ILE A 110 -8.00 -1.07 -2.45
C ILE A 110 -8.38 -2.48 -2.92
N SER A 111 -7.38 -3.22 -3.38
CA SER A 111 -7.55 -4.54 -3.99
C SER A 111 -6.33 -5.43 -3.70
N PRO A 112 -6.38 -6.73 -4.00
CA PRO A 112 -5.18 -7.58 -3.98
C PRO A 112 -4.10 -7.17 -5.01
N ASP A 113 -4.41 -6.22 -5.92
CA ASP A 113 -3.41 -5.61 -6.81
C ASP A 113 -2.57 -4.55 -6.10
N THR A 114 -3.19 -3.77 -5.21
CA THR A 114 -2.58 -2.65 -4.48
C THR A 114 -2.18 -2.96 -3.04
N CYS A 115 -2.59 -4.13 -2.52
CA CYS A 115 -2.27 -4.62 -1.19
C CYS A 115 -1.44 -5.91 -1.27
N ARG A 116 -0.48 -6.09 -0.34
CA ARG A 116 0.07 -7.42 -0.03
C ARG A 116 -0.72 -8.04 1.12
N LEU A 117 -1.30 -9.20 0.84
CA LEU A 117 -2.26 -9.89 1.69
C LEU A 117 -1.79 -11.32 1.87
N TRP A 118 -1.43 -11.71 3.09
CA TRP A 118 -1.01 -13.08 3.38
C TRP A 118 -2.03 -13.78 4.25
N ASP A 119 -2.25 -15.06 4.00
CA ASP A 119 -3.02 -15.90 4.91
C ASP A 119 -2.34 -15.92 6.29
N LYS A 120 -3.12 -15.69 7.35
CA LYS A 120 -2.59 -15.50 8.71
C LYS A 120 -2.00 -16.76 9.34
N GLU A 121 -2.41 -17.95 8.89
CA GLU A 121 -1.93 -19.22 9.46
C GLU A 121 -0.77 -19.80 8.65
N THR A 122 -0.87 -19.71 7.32
CA THR A 122 0.03 -20.38 6.38
C THR A 122 1.05 -19.45 5.74
N HIS A 123 0.84 -18.13 5.84
CA HIS A 123 1.57 -17.10 5.12
C HIS A 123 1.51 -17.26 3.59
N GLU A 124 0.48 -17.95 3.09
CA GLU A 124 0.22 -18.02 1.65
C GLU A 124 -0.08 -16.62 1.11
N LYS A 125 0.54 -16.26 -0.02
CA LYS A 125 0.31 -14.98 -0.71
C LYS A 125 -1.05 -15.02 -1.41
N LEU A 126 -1.91 -14.07 -1.07
CA LEU A 126 -3.28 -13.92 -1.61
C LEU A 126 -3.41 -12.68 -2.52
N ASP A 127 -2.29 -12.22 -3.08
CA ASP A 127 -2.17 -10.94 -3.78
C ASP A 127 -1.37 -11.06 -5.09
N LYS A 128 -1.18 -9.92 -5.78
CA LYS A 128 -0.47 -9.83 -7.06
C LYS A 128 0.97 -10.35 -7.04
N ASP A 129 1.60 -10.52 -5.88
CA ASP A 129 2.91 -11.18 -5.81
C ASP A 129 2.87 -12.61 -6.36
N ARG A 130 1.71 -13.28 -6.37
CA ARG A 130 1.55 -14.57 -7.06
C ARG A 130 1.84 -14.47 -8.56
N PHE A 131 1.38 -13.40 -9.20
CA PHE A 131 1.70 -13.10 -10.59
C PHE A 131 3.17 -12.67 -10.73
N ARG A 132 3.63 -11.74 -9.89
CA ARG A 132 5.01 -11.19 -9.98
C ARG A 132 6.11 -12.24 -9.79
N ARG A 133 5.78 -13.36 -9.14
CA ARG A 133 6.72 -14.46 -8.80
C ARG A 133 6.35 -15.80 -9.46
N ASP A 134 5.49 -15.78 -10.49
CA ASP A 134 5.08 -16.97 -11.25
C ASP A 134 4.56 -18.14 -10.37
N MET A 135 3.81 -17.83 -9.32
CA MET A 135 3.29 -18.81 -8.34
C MET A 135 1.97 -19.48 -8.77
N GLY A 136 1.35 -19.02 -9.87
CA GLY A 136 0.05 -19.51 -10.34
C GLY A 136 -1.14 -19.15 -9.44
N ASN A 137 -2.35 -19.58 -9.82
CA ASN A 137 -3.60 -19.43 -9.06
C ASN A 137 -3.89 -17.99 -8.57
N VAL A 138 -3.63 -17.00 -9.42
CA VAL A 138 -3.82 -15.58 -9.08
C VAL A 138 -5.30 -15.28 -8.87
N GLU A 139 -6.16 -15.71 -9.80
CA GLU A 139 -7.61 -15.49 -9.71
C GLU A 139 -8.21 -16.18 -8.48
N ASP A 140 -7.83 -17.44 -8.22
CA ASP A 140 -8.29 -18.18 -7.05
C ASP A 140 -7.92 -17.48 -5.73
N ALA A 141 -6.72 -16.93 -5.65
CA ALA A 141 -6.29 -16.13 -4.49
C ALA A 141 -7.18 -14.89 -4.29
N TYR A 142 -7.55 -14.22 -5.37
CA TYR A 142 -8.40 -13.02 -5.29
C TYR A 142 -9.83 -13.39 -4.92
N GLN A 143 -10.35 -14.50 -5.46
CA GLN A 143 -11.64 -15.07 -5.06
C GLN A 143 -11.66 -15.49 -3.60
N GLU A 144 -10.55 -16.01 -3.08
CA GLU A 144 -10.42 -16.37 -1.67
C GLU A 144 -10.46 -15.12 -0.78
N VAL A 145 -9.74 -14.05 -1.14
CA VAL A 145 -9.86 -12.76 -0.43
C VAL A 145 -11.32 -12.28 -0.47
N PHE A 146 -11.94 -12.24 -1.64
CA PHE A 146 -13.33 -11.81 -1.84
C PHE A 146 -14.32 -12.60 -0.96
N ARG A 147 -14.16 -13.93 -0.91
CA ARG A 147 -14.98 -14.83 -0.09
C ARG A 147 -14.81 -14.54 1.40
N ARG A 148 -13.58 -14.33 1.88
CA ARG A 148 -13.29 -14.10 3.31
C ARG A 148 -13.78 -12.75 3.79
N ILE A 149 -13.68 -11.71 2.97
CA ILE A 149 -14.18 -10.37 3.31
C ILE A 149 -15.71 -10.23 3.21
N GLY A 150 -16.39 -11.29 2.76
CA GLY A 150 -17.85 -11.40 2.86
C GLY A 150 -18.65 -10.54 1.88
N ILE A 151 -18.03 -10.04 0.81
CA ILE A 151 -18.75 -9.35 -0.26
C ILE A 151 -19.56 -10.40 -1.04
N LYS A 152 -20.86 -10.13 -1.23
CA LYS A 152 -21.81 -10.98 -1.95
C LYS A 152 -22.34 -10.26 -3.18
#